data_AF-A0AAV8VUF5-F1
#
_entry.id   AF-A0AAV8VUF5-F1
#
_cell.length_a   1.000
_cell.length_b   1.000
_cell.length_c   1.000
_cell.angle_alpha   90.00
_cell.angle_beta   90.00
_cell.angle_gamma   90.00
#
_symmetry.space_group_name_H-M   'P 1'
#
loop_
_entity.id
_entity.type
_entity.pdbx_description
1 polymer ?
#
loop_
_entity_poly.entity_id
_entity_poly.type
_entity_poly.pdbx_seq_one_letter_code
_entity_poly.pdbx_strand_id
1 'polypeptide(L)'
;MFSETFIVTLLVAATYGRVLQVRNSGSVPLSVSVTGQDDVTVLTGATAFVTVPDDFSGSVTAVPVGSEGNDVPRTRAELTLGTTGDSYAVSLVEGFNLAAKIVPIQGAGCTTAVCSANLKARCPVADQVVDALGVVVACSNSPLVFSTVCPKAVVTAGDVTNVYTCQAQSYLILLG
;
A
#
# COMPACT_ATOMS: atom_id res chain seq x y z
N MET A 1 -38.05 -11.98 45.53
CA MET A 1 -37.74 -11.33 44.23
C MET A 1 -36.25 -11.01 44.28
N PHE A 2 -35.42 -11.92 43.78
CA PHE A 2 -33.96 -11.79 43.83
C PHE A 2 -33.52 -10.96 42.62
N SER A 3 -32.90 -9.80 42.89
CA SER A 3 -32.34 -8.92 41.86
C SER A 3 -30.94 -9.41 41.53
N GLU A 4 -30.80 -10.12 40.41
CA GLU A 4 -29.50 -10.53 39.90
C GLU A 4 -28.86 -9.32 39.21
N THR A 5 -27.75 -8.84 39.76
CA THR A 5 -26.97 -7.76 39.16
C THR A 5 -26.11 -8.35 38.04
N PHE A 6 -26.51 -8.16 36.79
CA PHE A 6 -25.72 -8.54 35.62
C PHE A 6 -24.50 -7.62 35.53
N ILE A 7 -23.33 -8.12 35.91
CA ILE A 7 -22.05 -7.45 35.65
C ILE A 7 -21.67 -7.76 34.19
N VAL A 8 -21.80 -6.76 33.32
CA VAL A 8 -21.27 -6.84 31.95
C VAL A 8 -19.79 -6.52 32.01
N THR A 9 -18.95 -7.54 32.03
CA THR A 9 -17.51 -7.38 31.90
C THR A 9 -17.20 -6.97 30.46
N LEU A 10 -16.93 -5.68 30.26
CA LEU A 10 -16.43 -5.16 28.98
C LEU A 10 -15.01 -5.70 28.77
N LEU A 11 -14.87 -6.76 27.98
CA LEU A 11 -13.56 -7.22 27.51
C LEU A 11 -13.07 -6.19 26.49
N VAL A 12 -12.28 -5.20 26.92
CA VAL A 12 -11.49 -4.40 26.00
C VAL A 12 -10.36 -5.30 25.53
N ALA A 13 -10.56 -6.01 24.41
CA ALA A 13 -9.46 -6.63 23.71
C ALA A 13 -8.55 -5.48 23.26
N ALA A 14 -7.45 -5.26 23.99
CA ALA A 14 -6.35 -4.46 23.47
C ALA A 14 -5.92 -5.16 22.18
N THR A 15 -6.27 -4.58 21.03
CA THR A 15 -5.81 -5.07 19.74
C THR A 15 -4.32 -4.77 19.69
N TYR A 16 -3.50 -5.76 20.04
CA TYR A 16 -2.06 -5.72 19.80
C TYR A 16 -1.88 -5.71 18.29
N GLY A 17 -1.45 -4.56 17.75
CA GLY A 17 -1.31 -4.37 16.32
C GLY A 17 -0.44 -3.17 16.00
N ARG A 18 0.09 -3.17 14.79
CA ARG A 18 0.87 -2.06 14.24
C ARG A 18 -0.05 -1.11 13.49
N VAL A 19 0.23 0.18 13.58
CA VAL A 19 -0.51 1.19 12.81
C VAL A 19 0.24 1.50 11.52
N LEU A 20 -0.42 1.27 10.39
CA LEU A 20 -0.02 1.77 9.08
C LEU A 20 -0.68 3.13 8.83
N GLN A 21 0.11 4.11 8.42
CA GLN A 21 -0.39 5.43 8.05
C GLN A 21 -0.50 5.47 6.52
N VAL A 22 -1.72 5.43 5.98
CA VAL A 22 -1.92 5.48 4.52
C VAL A 22 -2.38 6.87 4.13
N ARG A 23 -1.53 7.58 3.39
CA ARG A 23 -1.78 8.95 2.96
C ARG A 23 -2.02 9.03 1.47
N ASN A 24 -3.15 9.63 1.10
CA ASN A 24 -3.43 10.00 -0.27
C ASN A 24 -2.68 11.30 -0.63
N SER A 25 -1.68 11.18 -1.49
CA SER A 25 -0.87 12.28 -2.03
C SER A 25 -1.28 12.67 -3.46
N GLY A 26 -2.26 11.96 -4.03
CA GLY A 26 -2.81 12.24 -5.35
C GLY A 26 -3.83 13.38 -5.33
N SER A 27 -4.54 13.55 -6.45
CA SER A 27 -5.50 14.65 -6.65
C SER A 27 -6.97 14.23 -6.52
N VAL A 28 -7.26 12.95 -6.37
CA VAL A 28 -8.62 12.40 -6.26
C VAL A 28 -8.75 11.52 -5.02
N PRO A 29 -9.95 11.39 -4.41
CA PRO A 29 -10.18 10.44 -3.34
C PRO A 29 -9.82 9.01 -3.76
N LEU A 30 -9.20 8.26 -2.85
CA LEU A 30 -8.80 6.88 -3.07
C LEU A 30 -9.63 5.94 -2.22
N SER A 31 -10.05 4.81 -2.80
CA SER A 31 -10.41 3.61 -2.05
C SER A 31 -9.13 2.80 -1.82
N VAL A 32 -8.74 2.65 -0.56
CA VAL A 32 -7.52 1.96 -0.13
C VAL A 32 -7.89 0.58 0.38
N SER A 33 -7.25 -0.45 -0.18
CA SER A 33 -7.37 -1.83 0.28
C SER A 33 -6.10 -2.25 1.01
N VAL A 34 -6.26 -2.72 2.25
CA VAL A 34 -5.20 -3.32 3.07
C VAL A 34 -5.55 -4.77 3.30
N THR A 35 -4.62 -5.69 3.06
CA THR A 35 -4.87 -7.14 3.18
C THR A 35 -5.52 -7.49 4.53
N GLY A 36 -6.68 -8.14 4.50
CA GLY A 36 -7.38 -8.59 5.69
C GLY A 36 -8.06 -7.48 6.51
N GLN A 37 -8.17 -6.27 5.97
CA GLN A 37 -8.93 -5.15 6.54
C GLN A 37 -10.06 -4.74 5.60
N ASP A 38 -11.05 -4.01 6.13
CA ASP A 38 -12.06 -3.35 5.31
C ASP A 38 -11.43 -2.21 4.48
N ASP A 39 -11.97 -1.99 3.28
CA ASP A 39 -11.53 -0.88 2.43
C ASP A 39 -11.81 0.48 3.10
N VAL A 40 -10.86 1.40 2.98
CA VAL A 40 -10.95 2.74 3.58
C VAL A 40 -10.90 3.80 2.49
N THR A 41 -11.88 4.70 2.50
CA THR A 41 -11.81 5.91 1.66
C THR A 41 -10.87 6.93 2.27
N VAL A 42 -9.85 7.35 1.52
CA VAL A 42 -8.87 8.36 1.91
C VAL A 42 -8.98 9.57 0.98
N LEU A 43 -9.49 10.67 1.52
CA LEU A 43 -9.62 11.93 0.78
C LEU A 43 -8.26 12.50 0.37
N THR A 44 -8.23 13.33 -0.67
CA THR A 44 -7.03 14.01 -1.14
C THR A 44 -6.31 14.74 0.00
N GLY A 45 -5.02 14.44 0.20
CA GLY A 45 -4.19 15.03 1.24
C GLY A 45 -4.39 14.45 2.64
N ALA A 46 -5.41 13.61 2.86
CA ALA A 46 -5.72 12.99 4.14
C ALA A 46 -4.87 11.73 4.40
N THR A 47 -4.79 11.35 5.67
CA THR A 47 -4.13 10.12 6.14
C THR A 47 -5.15 9.27 6.89
N ALA A 48 -5.30 8.02 6.48
CA ALA A 48 -5.97 6.99 7.25
C ALA A 48 -4.96 6.26 8.14
N PHE A 49 -5.39 5.87 9.34
CA PHE A 49 -4.62 5.06 10.27
C PHE A 49 -5.27 3.68 10.30
N VAL A 50 -4.58 2.67 9.79
CA VAL A 50 -5.07 1.30 9.68
C VAL A 50 -4.29 0.43 10.66
N THR A 51 -4.99 -0.19 11.61
CA THR A 51 -4.37 -1.15 12.54
C THR A 51 -4.33 -2.52 11.89
N VAL A 52 -3.15 -3.14 11.84
CA VAL A 52 -2.92 -4.50 11.34
C VAL A 52 -2.30 -5.37 12.44
N PRO A 53 -2.38 -6.71 12.36
CA PRO A 53 -1.70 -7.60 13.29
C PRO A 53 -0.18 -7.33 13.37
N ASP A 54 0.45 -7.66 14.50
CA ASP A 54 1.90 -7.50 14.69
C ASP A 54 2.75 -8.39 13.77
N ASP A 55 2.17 -9.46 13.24
CA ASP A 55 2.73 -10.40 12.27
C ASP A 55 2.15 -10.21 10.86
N PHE A 56 1.60 -9.02 10.57
CA PHE A 56 0.98 -8.70 9.29
C PHE A 56 1.90 -9.02 8.12
N SER A 57 1.40 -9.81 7.16
CA SER A 57 2.05 -10.01 5.85
C SER A 57 1.03 -9.78 4.76
N GLY A 58 1.23 -8.73 3.97
CA GLY A 58 0.26 -8.35 2.94
C GLY A 58 0.66 -7.10 2.17
N SER A 59 -0.32 -6.47 1.55
CA SER A 59 -0.11 -5.27 0.73
C SER A 59 -1.15 -4.19 1.00
N VAL A 60 -0.73 -2.95 0.76
CA VAL A 60 -1.59 -1.78 0.61
C VAL A 60 -1.65 -1.43 -0.87
N THR A 61 -2.87 -1.33 -1.40
CA THR A 61 -3.14 -0.88 -2.77
C THR A 61 -4.23 0.18 -2.74
N ALA A 62 -4.39 0.93 -3.82
CA ALA A 62 -5.51 1.84 -3.94
C ALA A 62 -5.93 2.04 -5.39
N VAL A 63 -7.18 2.48 -5.54
CA VAL A 63 -7.76 2.95 -6.80
C VAL A 63 -8.57 4.22 -6.52
N PRO A 64 -8.86 5.08 -7.52
CA PRO A 64 -9.82 6.15 -7.36
C PRO A 64 -11.18 5.63 -6.86
N VAL A 65 -11.84 6.37 -5.97
CA VAL A 65 -13.20 6.03 -5.52
C VAL A 65 -14.13 5.93 -6.73
N GLY A 66 -14.93 4.85 -6.80
CA GLY A 66 -15.82 4.53 -7.91
C GLY A 66 -15.18 3.67 -9.00
N SER A 67 -13.93 3.23 -8.83
CA SER A 67 -13.23 2.31 -9.75
C SER A 67 -12.87 0.96 -9.13
N GLU A 68 -13.42 0.65 -7.96
CA GLU A 68 -13.14 -0.57 -7.18
C GLU A 68 -13.49 -1.85 -7.95
N GLY A 69 -14.55 -1.79 -8.77
CA GLY A 69 -15.00 -2.88 -9.63
C GLY A 69 -14.18 -3.07 -10.91
N ASN A 70 -13.21 -2.19 -11.18
CA ASN A 70 -12.33 -2.33 -12.35
C ASN A 70 -11.12 -3.18 -11.98
N ASP A 71 -10.93 -4.28 -12.70
CA ASP A 71 -9.74 -5.11 -12.62
C ASP A 71 -8.60 -4.45 -13.42
N VAL A 72 -7.92 -3.50 -12.78
CA VAL A 72 -6.76 -2.79 -13.34
C VAL A 72 -5.49 -3.20 -12.61
N PRO A 73 -4.34 -3.26 -13.30
CA PRO A 73 -3.02 -3.41 -12.68
C PRO A 73 -2.80 -2.39 -11.54
N ARG A 74 -2.24 -2.83 -10.41
CA ARG A 74 -2.06 -1.96 -9.23
C ARG A 74 -0.62 -1.97 -8.74
N THR A 75 -0.11 -0.80 -8.43
CA THR A 75 1.11 -0.66 -7.62
C THR A 75 0.84 -1.20 -6.22
N ARG A 76 1.73 -2.03 -5.69
CA ARG A 76 1.60 -2.59 -4.33
C ARG A 76 2.65 -2.02 -3.40
N ALA A 77 2.23 -1.55 -2.23
CA ALA A 77 3.13 -1.38 -1.10
C ALA A 77 3.07 -2.67 -0.28
N GLU A 78 4.11 -3.49 -0.33
CA GLU A 78 4.17 -4.79 0.32
C GLU A 78 4.91 -4.66 1.65
N LEU A 79 4.35 -5.26 2.71
CA LEU A 79 4.94 -5.27 4.04
C LEU A 79 4.76 -6.66 4.67
N THR A 80 5.82 -7.11 5.32
CA THR A 80 5.81 -8.23 6.27
C THR A 80 6.39 -7.70 7.57
N LEU A 81 5.55 -7.62 8.61
CA LEU A 81 5.88 -7.13 9.93
C LEU A 81 6.19 -8.30 10.85
N GLY A 82 7.12 -8.12 11.78
CA GLY A 82 7.52 -9.20 12.66
C GLY A 82 8.27 -8.77 13.89
N THR A 83 8.48 -9.72 14.80
CA THR A 83 9.21 -9.49 16.06
C THR A 83 10.72 -9.40 15.85
N THR A 84 11.25 -10.09 14.83
CA THR A 84 12.69 -10.16 14.50
C THR A 84 13.13 -9.12 13.46
N GLY A 85 12.18 -8.36 12.92
CA GLY A 85 12.41 -7.34 11.90
C GLY A 85 11.28 -7.34 10.87
N ASP A 86 11.11 -6.20 10.22
CA ASP A 86 10.14 -6.03 9.15
C ASP A 86 10.86 -6.08 7.80
N SER A 87 10.13 -6.49 6.76
CA SER A 87 10.52 -6.30 5.37
C SER A 87 9.45 -5.56 4.58
N TYR A 88 9.86 -4.69 3.67
CA TYR A 88 8.94 -3.87 2.90
C TYR A 88 9.51 -3.51 1.53
N ALA A 89 8.62 -3.36 0.55
CA ALA A 89 8.96 -3.00 -0.82
C ALA A 89 7.80 -2.29 -1.51
N VAL A 90 8.13 -1.48 -2.52
CA VAL A 90 7.16 -1.09 -3.54
C VAL A 90 7.30 -2.09 -4.69
N SER A 91 6.21 -2.76 -5.03
CA SER A 91 6.17 -3.81 -6.03
C SER A 91 5.30 -3.40 -7.21
N LEU A 92 5.84 -3.63 -8.42
CA LEU A 92 5.23 -3.38 -9.72
C LEU A 92 5.03 -4.70 -10.49
N VAL A 93 5.16 -5.85 -9.82
CA VAL A 93 4.97 -7.18 -10.43
C VAL A 93 3.58 -7.31 -11.05
N GLU A 94 2.57 -6.72 -10.41
CA GLU A 94 1.18 -6.68 -10.89
C GLU A 94 0.87 -5.43 -11.74
N GLY A 95 1.89 -4.64 -12.10
CA GLY A 95 1.76 -3.41 -12.88
C GLY A 95 1.74 -2.14 -12.04
N PHE A 96 1.26 -1.05 -12.65
CA PHE A 96 1.31 0.29 -12.07
C PHE A 96 0.00 1.04 -12.32
N ASN A 97 -0.53 1.71 -11.30
CA ASN A 97 -1.62 2.69 -11.45
C ASN A 97 -1.31 4.02 -10.72
N LEU A 98 -0.66 3.94 -9.57
CA LEU A 98 -0.33 5.06 -8.69
C LEU A 98 1.14 5.02 -8.30
N ALA A 99 1.74 6.20 -8.11
CA ALA A 99 3.03 6.30 -7.45
C ALA A 99 2.90 5.83 -6.00
N ALA A 100 3.96 5.21 -5.47
CA ALA A 100 3.97 4.71 -4.09
C ALA A 100 5.31 4.96 -3.40
N LYS A 101 5.23 5.23 -2.08
CA LYS A 101 6.38 5.28 -1.17
C LYS A 101 6.03 4.61 0.15
N ILE A 102 6.98 3.90 0.73
CA ILE A 102 6.91 3.38 2.10
C ILE A 102 8.03 4.02 2.91
N VAL A 103 7.64 4.86 3.87
CA VAL A 103 8.56 5.59 4.75
C VAL A 103 8.49 4.99 6.14
N PRO A 104 9.55 4.31 6.63
CA PRO A 104 9.63 3.85 8.00
C PRO A 104 9.65 5.04 8.97
N ILE A 105 8.81 4.99 10.01
CA ILE A 105 8.68 6.03 11.03
C ILE A 105 9.41 5.57 12.30
N GLN A 106 10.34 6.41 12.77
CA GLN A 106 11.22 6.12 13.91
C GLN A 106 12.09 4.85 13.76
N GLY A 107 12.41 4.45 12.52
CA GLY A 107 13.40 3.41 12.24
C GLY A 107 14.77 4.02 11.93
N ALA A 108 15.74 3.86 12.83
CA ALA A 108 17.07 4.43 12.65
C ALA A 108 17.80 3.75 11.46
N GLY A 109 18.28 4.56 10.51
CA GLY A 109 19.03 4.07 9.34
C GLY A 109 18.18 3.36 8.28
N CYS A 110 16.85 3.38 8.40
CA CYS A 110 15.98 2.67 7.48
C CYS A 110 15.80 3.41 6.14
N THR A 111 15.74 2.64 5.06
CA THR A 111 15.61 3.16 3.70
C THR A 111 14.15 3.36 3.33
N THR A 112 13.84 4.37 2.51
CA THR A 112 12.50 4.52 1.93
C THR A 112 12.38 3.66 0.67
N ALA A 113 11.37 2.78 0.62
CA ALA A 113 10.99 2.09 -0.62
C ALA A 113 10.17 3.04 -1.50
N VAL A 114 10.43 3.10 -2.80
CA VAL A 114 9.83 4.13 -3.67
C VAL A 114 9.75 3.75 -5.14
N CYS A 115 8.59 4.04 -5.73
CA CYS A 115 8.43 4.34 -7.15
C CYS A 115 7.57 5.60 -7.29
N SER A 116 8.22 6.75 -7.51
CA SER A 116 7.53 8.06 -7.56
C SER A 116 7.34 8.61 -8.97
N ALA A 117 7.75 7.87 -9.99
CA ALA A 117 7.62 8.31 -11.37
C ALA A 117 6.20 8.09 -11.89
N ASN A 118 5.74 8.96 -12.78
CA ASN A 118 4.49 8.75 -13.51
C ASN A 118 4.71 7.73 -14.65
N LEU A 119 4.67 6.44 -14.31
CA LEU A 119 4.86 5.34 -15.25
C LEU A 119 3.76 5.29 -16.32
N LYS A 120 2.55 5.81 -16.06
CA LYS A 120 1.48 5.91 -17.08
C LYS A 120 1.91 6.73 -18.29
N ALA A 121 2.68 7.81 -18.07
CA ALA A 121 3.22 8.65 -19.15
C ALA A 121 4.42 8.04 -19.90
N ARG A 122 4.95 6.90 -19.42
CA ARG A 122 6.04 6.14 -20.03
C ARG A 122 5.59 4.76 -20.50
N CYS A 123 4.31 4.42 -20.28
CA CYS A 123 3.76 3.12 -20.57
C CYS A 123 3.67 2.91 -22.09
N PRO A 124 4.26 1.83 -22.64
CA PRO A 124 4.08 1.49 -24.05
C PRO A 124 2.61 1.34 -24.40
N VAL A 125 2.20 1.72 -25.61
CA VAL A 125 0.79 1.69 -26.04
C VAL A 125 0.16 0.31 -25.85
N ALA A 126 0.91 -0.76 -26.10
CA ALA A 126 0.44 -2.14 -25.92
C ALA A 126 0.15 -2.52 -24.46
N ASP A 127 0.75 -1.81 -23.50
CA ASP A 127 0.64 -2.08 -22.06
C ASP A 127 -0.30 -1.06 -21.36
N GLN A 128 -0.87 -0.10 -22.08
CA GLN A 128 -1.75 0.91 -21.50
C GLN A 128 -3.12 0.32 -21.19
N VAL A 129 -3.60 0.57 -19.97
CA VAL A 129 -5.00 0.34 -19.60
C VAL A 129 -5.70 1.69 -19.62
N VAL A 130 -6.72 1.81 -20.46
CA VAL A 130 -7.47 3.05 -20.69
C VAL A 130 -8.89 2.95 -20.14
N ASP A 131 -9.40 4.05 -19.61
CA ASP A 131 -10.81 4.15 -19.22
C ASP A 131 -11.71 4.47 -20.43
N ALA A 132 -13.01 4.58 -20.17
CA ALA A 132 -14.01 4.90 -21.20
C ALA A 132 -13.82 6.29 -21.85
N LEU A 133 -13.02 7.17 -21.25
CA LEU A 133 -12.68 8.50 -21.78
C LEU A 133 -11.36 8.49 -22.55
N GLY A 134 -10.70 7.33 -22.67
CA GLY A 134 -9.41 7.18 -23.34
C GLY A 134 -8.22 7.64 -22.48
N VAL A 135 -8.41 7.85 -21.18
CA VAL A 135 -7.34 8.23 -20.26
C VAL A 135 -6.59 6.98 -19.83
N VAL A 136 -5.26 7.00 -19.91
CA VAL A 136 -4.42 5.93 -19.36
C VAL A 136 -4.52 5.94 -17.83
N VAL A 137 -5.19 4.93 -17.27
CA VAL A 137 -5.45 4.80 -15.83
C VAL A 137 -4.47 3.85 -15.14
N ALA A 138 -3.90 2.89 -15.88
CA ALA A 138 -2.86 2.00 -15.40
C ALA A 138 -1.91 1.58 -16.54
N CYS A 139 -0.79 0.98 -16.17
CA CYS A 139 0.15 0.33 -17.05
C CYS A 139 0.25 -1.13 -16.63
N SER A 140 -0.08 -2.03 -17.55
CA SER A 140 0.15 -3.46 -17.37
C SER A 140 1.64 -3.77 -17.42
N ASN A 141 2.00 -5.02 -17.11
CA ASN A 141 3.36 -5.45 -16.82
C ASN A 141 4.36 -5.10 -17.95
N SER A 142 5.19 -4.06 -17.73
CA SER A 142 6.23 -3.60 -18.66
C SER A 142 7.61 -3.58 -17.96
N PRO A 143 8.22 -4.76 -17.69
CA PRO A 143 9.35 -4.87 -16.77
C PRO A 143 10.57 -4.03 -17.13
N LEU A 144 10.87 -3.90 -18.42
CA LEU A 144 12.01 -3.10 -18.89
C LEU A 144 11.79 -1.61 -18.59
N VAL A 145 10.57 -1.11 -18.79
CA VAL A 145 10.22 0.28 -18.48
C VAL A 145 10.21 0.49 -16.97
N PHE A 146 9.62 -0.44 -16.22
CA PHE A 146 9.50 -0.34 -14.77
C PHE A 146 10.87 -0.35 -14.08
N SER A 147 11.75 -1.27 -14.46
CA SER A 147 13.11 -1.36 -13.88
C SER A 147 13.96 -0.14 -14.24
N THR A 148 13.78 0.43 -15.43
CA THR A 148 14.50 1.64 -15.85
C THR A 148 14.01 2.89 -15.10
N VAL A 149 12.70 3.04 -14.95
CA VAL A 149 12.08 4.26 -14.41
C VAL A 149 11.97 4.23 -12.88
N CYS A 150 11.76 3.06 -12.30
CA CYS A 150 11.67 2.81 -10.87
C CYS A 150 12.67 1.71 -10.45
N PRO A 151 13.99 1.98 -10.51
CA PRO A 151 15.03 0.97 -10.27
C PRO A 151 15.08 0.45 -8.83
N LYS A 152 14.37 1.09 -7.90
CA LYS A 152 14.26 0.71 -6.49
C LYS A 152 12.98 -0.06 -6.16
N ALA A 153 12.14 -0.34 -7.16
CA ALA A 153 10.95 -1.14 -7.00
C ALA A 153 11.22 -2.61 -7.33
N VAL A 154 10.45 -3.52 -6.76
CA VAL A 154 10.42 -4.92 -7.16
C VAL A 154 9.60 -5.02 -8.44
N VAL A 155 10.20 -5.45 -9.53
CA VAL A 155 9.57 -5.61 -10.85
C VAL A 155 9.46 -7.09 -11.22
N THR A 156 10.39 -7.89 -10.73
CA THR A 156 10.44 -9.34 -10.89
C THR A 156 10.83 -10.01 -9.56
N ALA A 157 10.60 -11.33 -9.45
CA ALA A 157 11.01 -12.10 -8.28
C ALA A 157 12.54 -12.06 -8.01
N GLY A 158 13.35 -11.66 -8.99
CA GLY A 158 14.80 -11.51 -8.85
C GLY A 158 15.25 -10.24 -8.13
N ASP A 159 14.36 -9.25 -7.95
CA ASP A 159 14.71 -7.93 -7.40
C ASP A 159 14.80 -7.92 -5.87
N VAL A 160 15.42 -8.95 -5.30
CA VAL A 160 15.51 -9.16 -3.84
C VAL A 160 16.26 -8.04 -3.12
N THR A 161 17.13 -7.30 -3.81
CA THR A 161 17.85 -6.14 -3.25
C THR A 161 16.98 -4.90 -3.10
N ASN A 162 15.79 -4.90 -3.71
CA ASN A 162 14.80 -3.82 -3.60
C ASN A 162 13.76 -4.09 -2.50
N VAL A 163 13.92 -5.20 -1.77
CA VAL A 163 13.21 -5.48 -0.52
C VAL A 163 14.07 -5.00 0.63
N TYR A 164 13.58 -4.01 1.36
CA TYR A 164 14.31 -3.42 2.48
C TYR A 164 13.88 -4.05 3.79
N THR A 165 14.79 -4.09 4.75
CA THR A 165 14.50 -4.50 6.12
C THR A 165 14.66 -3.33 7.08
N CYS A 166 13.84 -3.28 8.12
CA CYS A 166 13.90 -2.26 9.15
C CYS A 166 13.23 -2.77 10.42
N GLN A 167 13.58 -2.17 11.56
CA GLN A 167 12.76 -2.23 12.75
C GLN A 167 12.22 -0.81 13.00
N ALA A 168 11.01 -0.54 12.53
CA ALA A 168 10.34 0.75 12.70
C ALA A 168 9.16 0.64 13.67
N GLN A 169 8.75 1.77 14.22
CA GLN A 169 7.54 1.81 15.05
C GLN A 169 6.26 1.75 14.21
N SER A 170 6.30 2.35 13.01
CA SER A 170 5.16 2.48 12.10
C SER A 170 5.68 2.74 10.68
N TYR A 171 4.80 2.64 9.68
CA TYR A 171 5.11 2.95 8.29
C TYR A 171 4.11 3.95 7.73
N LEU A 172 4.62 4.98 7.05
CA LEU A 172 3.85 5.92 6.24
C LEU A 172 3.88 5.47 4.78
N ILE A 173 2.73 5.02 4.29
CA ILE A 173 2.51 4.67 2.89
C ILE A 173 1.89 5.88 2.19
N LEU A 174 2.61 6.44 1.21
CA LEU A 174 2.12 7.53 0.38
C LEU A 174 1.68 6.95 -0.97
N LEU A 175 0.43 7.20 -1.35
CA LEU A 175 -0.15 6.76 -2.63
C LEU A 175 -0.60 7.97 -3.44
N GLY A 176 -0.27 7.99 -4.74
CA GLY A 176 -0.63 9.06 -5.67
C GLY A 176 0.50 10.01 -6.01
#